data_AF-A0A7S3CR31-F1
#
_entry.id   AF-A0A7S3CR31-F1
#
_cell.length_a   1.000
_cell.length_b   1.000
_cell.length_c   1.000
_cell.angle_alpha   90.00
_cell.angle_beta   90.00
_cell.angle_gamma   90.00
#
_symmetry.space_group_name_H-M   'P 1'
#
loop_
_entity.id
_entity.type
_entity.pdbx_description
1 polymer ?
#
loop_
_entity_poly.entity_id
_entity_poly.type
_entity_poly.pdbx_seq_one_letter_code
_entity_poly.pdbx_strand_id
1 'polypeptide(L)'
;MYAAGSCIFYQSFIDNIMQRVDNSGQNSEQGFYAALAMLNKRIGFKYIPHHYIMVNNVPFHFVGERNQSYTEVVMEGSVKDGKFIMYYLQGQEVVGFCTVGYQNIHLYLWEAMKMLVMPPGVMLQNKHVNSKSIVQNVLRLRPDITLKRPDSLQVPSVLRVEFGRERDEMDDFRAKIKLNMRKQKQEQQSMVDSLKEKYDRDGVEVIEDVSQIGQNSRDKYEQGEQ
;
A
#
# COMPACT_ATOMS: atom_id res chain seq x y z
N MET A 1 11.61 17.48 28.37
CA MET A 1 11.86 17.74 26.94
C MET A 1 11.59 16.45 26.20
N TYR A 2 10.79 16.48 25.13
CA TYR A 2 10.49 15.31 24.30
C TYR A 2 11.20 15.46 22.95
N ALA A 3 11.61 14.36 22.36
CA ALA A 3 12.25 14.34 21.06
C ALA A 3 11.73 13.16 20.23
N ALA A 4 11.64 13.34 18.91
CA ALA A 4 11.18 12.34 17.96
C ALA A 4 11.81 12.59 16.59
N GLY A 5 11.92 11.54 15.77
CA GLY A 5 12.42 11.61 14.40
C GLY A 5 13.87 11.17 14.26
N SER A 6 14.47 11.50 13.12
CA SER A 6 15.80 11.02 12.74
C SER A 6 16.95 11.55 13.59
N CYS A 7 16.70 12.53 14.47
CA CYS A 7 17.72 13.10 15.36
C CYS A 7 17.91 12.31 16.67
N ILE A 8 17.04 11.35 16.99
CA ILE A 8 17.10 10.62 18.27
C ILE A 8 17.73 9.25 18.16
N PHE A 9 18.44 8.85 19.21
CA PHE A 9 18.76 7.46 19.47
C PHE A 9 17.67 6.87 20.36
N TYR A 10 17.18 5.69 20.02
CA TYR A 10 16.19 4.96 20.82
C TYR A 10 16.69 3.54 21.08
N GLN A 11 16.17 2.94 22.17
CA GLN A 11 16.45 1.55 22.49
C GLN A 11 15.59 0.65 21.60
N SER A 12 16.26 -0.20 20.83
CA SER A 12 15.67 -1.27 20.03
C SER A 12 14.73 -2.14 20.87
N PHE A 13 13.61 -2.54 20.28
CA PHE A 13 12.66 -3.41 20.97
C PHE A 13 13.13 -4.87 20.99
N ILE A 14 13.84 -5.31 19.94
CA ILE A 14 14.27 -6.70 19.76
C ILE A 14 15.65 -6.93 20.38
N ASP A 15 16.64 -6.15 19.94
CA ASP A 15 18.04 -6.34 20.29
C ASP A 15 18.45 -5.53 21.55
N ASN A 16 17.58 -4.66 22.03
CA ASN A 16 17.81 -3.81 23.20
C ASN A 16 19.03 -2.86 23.08
N ILE A 17 19.52 -2.64 21.86
CA ILE A 17 20.64 -1.74 21.53
C ILE A 17 20.16 -0.32 21.24
N MET A 18 20.99 0.69 21.51
CA MET A 18 20.70 2.06 21.11
C MET A 18 21.00 2.25 19.62
N GLN A 19 19.99 2.63 18.84
CA GLN A 19 20.16 2.87 17.42
C GLN A 19 19.43 4.14 16.98
N ARG A 20 19.90 4.68 15.85
CA ARG A 20 19.28 5.80 15.14
C ARG A 20 18.90 5.31 13.76
N VAL A 21 17.65 5.53 13.39
CA VAL A 21 17.12 5.11 12.10
C VAL A 21 16.45 6.30 11.44
N ASP A 22 16.70 6.47 10.16
CA ASP A 22 16.08 7.50 9.33
C ASP A 22 15.02 6.84 8.44
N ASN A 23 13.87 6.54 9.04
CA ASN A 23 12.72 5.95 8.36
C ASN A 23 11.49 6.80 8.68
N SER A 24 10.78 7.24 7.64
CA SER A 24 9.58 8.07 7.78
C SER A 24 8.49 7.39 8.62
N GLY A 25 8.22 6.09 8.39
CA GLY A 25 7.21 5.36 9.15
C GLY A 25 7.55 5.28 10.64
N GLN A 26 8.83 5.10 10.94
CA GLN A 26 9.30 5.12 12.32
C GLN A 26 9.23 6.51 12.96
N ASN A 27 9.62 7.55 12.22
CA ASN A 27 9.58 8.93 12.70
C ASN A 27 8.14 9.33 13.08
N SER A 28 7.15 8.91 12.27
CA SER A 28 5.74 9.11 12.56
C SER A 28 5.30 8.41 13.86
N GLU A 29 5.70 7.15 14.05
CA GLU A 29 5.39 6.39 15.27
C GLU A 29 6.06 7.02 16.50
N GLN A 30 7.33 7.41 16.42
CA GLN A 30 8.00 8.12 17.53
C GLN A 30 7.26 9.41 17.90
N GLY A 31 6.80 10.17 16.90
CA GLY A 31 5.98 11.37 17.12
C GLY A 31 4.67 11.06 17.86
N PHE A 32 4.00 9.98 17.47
CA PHE A 32 2.78 9.51 18.13
C PHE A 32 3.03 9.12 19.60
N TYR A 33 4.08 8.33 19.88
CA TYR A 33 4.43 7.96 21.26
C TYR A 33 4.87 9.16 22.10
N ALA A 34 5.60 10.12 21.51
CA ALA A 34 5.95 11.36 22.18
C ALA A 34 4.70 12.18 22.55
N ALA A 35 3.72 12.28 21.65
CA ALA A 35 2.45 12.95 21.91
C ALA A 35 1.65 12.25 23.01
N LEU A 36 1.61 10.91 23.02
CA LEU A 36 0.98 10.14 24.11
C LEU A 36 1.65 10.42 25.46
N ALA A 37 2.98 10.48 25.50
CA ALA A 37 3.71 10.79 26.71
C ALA A 37 3.41 12.22 27.21
N MET A 38 3.29 13.20 26.30
CA MET A 38 2.84 14.56 26.63
C MET A 38 1.43 14.60 27.24
N LEU A 39 0.55 13.66 26.85
CA LEU A 39 -0.79 13.47 27.40
C LEU A 39 -0.81 12.62 28.69
N ASN A 40 0.33 12.43 29.37
CA ASN A 40 0.50 11.56 30.53
C ASN A 40 0.17 10.07 30.30
N LYS A 41 0.10 9.62 29.05
CA LYS A 41 -0.03 8.20 28.70
C LYS A 41 1.36 7.61 28.54
N ARG A 42 1.90 7.04 29.62
CA ARG A 42 3.22 6.39 29.61
C ARG A 42 3.12 5.04 28.92
N ILE A 43 3.52 4.97 27.66
CA ILE A 43 3.60 3.73 26.87
C ILE A 43 5.04 3.54 26.40
N GLY A 44 5.58 2.35 26.57
CA GLY A 44 6.91 2.00 26.06
C GLY A 44 6.90 1.96 24.53
N PHE A 45 7.91 2.56 23.91
CA PHE A 45 8.06 2.54 22.45
C PHE A 45 8.42 1.13 21.98
N LYS A 46 7.45 0.42 21.40
CA LYS A 46 7.59 -0.95 20.89
C LYS A 46 7.35 -0.98 19.39
N TYR A 47 8.28 -0.42 18.64
CA TYR A 47 8.20 -0.37 17.18
C TYR A 47 9.16 -1.38 16.57
N ILE A 48 8.64 -2.24 15.69
CA ILE A 48 9.43 -3.15 14.86
C ILE A 48 9.45 -2.56 13.45
N PRO A 49 10.62 -2.16 12.92
CA PRO A 49 10.70 -1.53 11.61
C PRO A 49 10.21 -2.43 10.48
N HIS A 50 9.48 -1.82 9.54
CA HIS A 50 9.07 -2.43 8.29
C HIS A 50 9.58 -1.60 7.12
N HIS A 51 10.23 -2.27 6.19
CA HIS A 51 10.77 -1.71 4.96
C HIS A 51 10.15 -2.41 3.76
N TYR A 52 9.66 -1.61 2.81
CA TYR A 52 9.07 -2.09 1.58
C TYR A 52 9.89 -1.60 0.38
N ILE A 53 10.21 -2.52 -0.52
CA ILE A 53 10.86 -2.22 -1.78
C ILE A 53 10.27 -3.08 -2.89
N MET A 54 10.20 -2.53 -4.09
CA MET A 54 9.79 -3.23 -5.31
C MET A 54 11.01 -3.43 -6.19
N VAL A 55 11.30 -4.68 -6.55
CA VAL A 55 12.39 -5.02 -7.47
C VAL A 55 11.77 -5.83 -8.61
N ASN A 56 11.85 -5.33 -9.85
CA ASN A 56 11.25 -5.98 -11.03
C ASN A 56 9.77 -6.35 -10.84
N ASN A 57 8.97 -5.45 -10.28
CA ASN A 57 7.56 -5.68 -9.92
C ASN A 57 7.29 -6.79 -8.90
N VAL A 58 8.34 -7.33 -8.26
CA VAL A 58 8.21 -8.27 -7.16
C VAL A 58 8.30 -7.48 -5.84
N PRO A 59 7.30 -7.60 -4.95
CA PRO A 59 7.32 -6.93 -3.66
C PRO A 59 8.25 -7.66 -2.70
N PHE A 60 9.13 -6.89 -2.04
CA PHE A 60 9.98 -7.31 -0.95
C PHE A 60 9.56 -6.54 0.31
N HIS A 61 9.20 -7.28 1.34
CA HIS A 61 8.90 -6.71 2.66
C HIS A 61 9.93 -7.25 3.64
N PHE A 62 10.77 -6.38 4.17
CA PHE A 62 11.69 -6.71 5.25
C PHE A 62 11.15 -6.14 6.56
N VAL A 63 11.09 -6.99 7.59
CA VAL A 63 10.65 -6.64 8.94
C VAL A 63 11.74 -7.07 9.90
N GLY A 64 12.26 -6.11 10.66
CA GLY A 64 13.45 -6.29 11.49
C GLY A 64 14.30 -5.03 11.55
N GLU A 65 15.41 -5.10 12.27
CA GLU A 65 16.26 -3.94 12.52
C GLU A 65 17.45 -3.88 11.55
N ARG A 66 17.91 -2.65 11.23
CA ARG A 66 18.89 -2.42 10.15
C ARG A 66 20.27 -3.04 10.42
N ASN A 67 20.59 -3.30 11.68
CA ASN A 67 21.85 -3.92 12.13
C ASN A 67 21.59 -5.13 13.01
N GLN A 68 20.47 -5.84 12.80
CA GLN A 68 20.14 -7.02 13.59
C GLN A 68 21.24 -8.07 13.47
N SER A 69 21.66 -8.61 14.61
CA SER A 69 22.59 -9.74 14.62
C SER A 69 21.81 -11.02 14.38
N TYR A 70 22.26 -11.84 13.44
CA TYR A 70 21.67 -13.16 13.20
C TYR A 70 22.77 -14.20 13.01
N THR A 71 22.51 -15.40 13.51
CA THR A 71 23.40 -16.55 13.39
C THR A 71 23.03 -17.40 12.18
N GLU A 72 21.73 -17.51 11.88
CA GLU A 72 21.21 -18.43 10.88
C GLU A 72 20.07 -17.81 10.08
N VAL A 73 19.87 -18.32 8.86
CA VAL A 73 18.76 -17.95 7.99
C VAL A 73 18.00 -19.19 7.58
N VAL A 74 16.69 -19.20 7.83
CA VAL A 74 15.80 -20.29 7.44
C VAL A 74 14.89 -19.81 6.32
N MET A 75 14.81 -20.59 5.25
CA MET A 75 14.00 -20.24 4.09
C MET A 75 12.78 -21.15 3.97
N GLU A 76 11.61 -20.54 3.81
CA GLU A 76 10.35 -21.22 3.49
C GLU A 76 9.89 -20.80 2.09
N GLY A 77 9.52 -21.76 1.23
CA GLY A 77 9.03 -21.51 -0.12
C GLY A 77 10.06 -21.85 -1.21
N SER A 78 9.90 -21.24 -2.38
CA SER A 78 10.66 -21.57 -3.59
C SER A 78 11.25 -20.30 -4.21
N VAL A 79 12.58 -20.27 -4.30
CA VAL A 79 13.31 -19.17 -4.96
C VAL A 79 12.98 -19.14 -6.46
N LYS A 80 12.77 -20.32 -7.08
CA LYS A 80 12.45 -20.45 -8.50
C LYS A 80 11.10 -19.82 -8.85
N ASP A 81 10.13 -19.93 -7.94
CA ASP A 81 8.78 -19.39 -8.14
C ASP A 81 8.70 -17.90 -7.76
N GLY A 82 9.81 -17.31 -7.28
CA GLY A 82 9.84 -15.93 -6.79
C GLY A 82 8.98 -15.69 -5.54
N LYS A 83 8.60 -16.76 -4.82
CA LYS A 83 7.74 -16.72 -3.64
C LYS A 83 8.38 -17.49 -2.49
N PHE A 84 9.02 -16.74 -1.60
CA PHE A 84 9.70 -17.31 -0.44
C PHE A 84 9.75 -16.31 0.71
N ILE A 85 10.04 -16.84 1.88
CA ILE A 85 10.19 -16.12 3.13
C ILE A 85 11.54 -16.50 3.72
N MET A 86 12.32 -15.50 4.11
CA MET A 86 13.58 -15.68 4.82
C MET A 86 13.36 -15.26 6.27
N TYR A 87 13.60 -16.16 7.20
CA TYR A 87 13.59 -15.89 8.64
C TYR A 87 15.03 -15.74 9.11
N TYR A 88 15.33 -14.64 9.78
CA TYR A 88 16.63 -14.40 10.42
C TYR A 88 16.53 -14.84 11.88
N LEU A 89 17.44 -15.72 12.29
CA LEU A 89 17.46 -16.30 13.62
C LEU A 89 18.68 -15.82 14.40
N GLN A 90 18.49 -15.51 15.67
CA GLN A 90 19.56 -15.37 16.64
C GLN A 90 19.38 -16.44 17.72
N GLY A 91 20.21 -17.50 17.67
CA GLY A 91 19.99 -18.69 18.48
C GLY A 91 18.67 -19.38 18.12
N GLN A 92 17.69 -19.39 19.04
CA GLN A 92 16.37 -19.98 18.80
C GLN A 92 15.28 -18.96 18.47
N GLU A 93 15.58 -17.67 18.52
CA GLU A 93 14.58 -16.61 18.36
C GLU A 93 14.59 -16.03 16.94
N VAL A 94 13.41 -15.68 16.43
CA VAL A 94 13.26 -14.99 15.14
C VAL A 94 13.39 -13.50 15.37
N VAL A 95 14.51 -12.91 14.94
CA VAL A 95 14.80 -11.48 15.11
C VAL A 95 14.26 -10.62 13.95
N GLY A 96 14.00 -11.24 12.80
CA GLY A 96 13.41 -10.56 11.66
C GLY A 96 13.04 -11.52 10.54
N PHE A 97 12.36 -11.01 9.52
CA PHE A 97 12.05 -11.78 8.32
C PHE A 97 11.98 -10.91 7.07
N CYS A 98 12.13 -11.54 5.90
CA CYS A 98 11.90 -10.94 4.60
C CYS A 98 10.93 -11.79 3.80
N THR A 99 9.83 -11.22 3.32
CA THR A 99 8.90 -11.91 2.40
C THR A 99 9.10 -11.39 0.98
N VAL A 100 9.17 -12.31 0.03
CA VAL A 100 9.34 -11.99 -1.40
C VAL A 100 8.16 -12.56 -2.18
N GLY A 101 7.53 -11.73 -3.02
CA GLY A 101 6.43 -12.16 -3.90
C GLY A 101 5.10 -12.42 -3.19
N TYR A 102 5.00 -12.15 -1.89
CA TYR A 102 3.76 -12.25 -1.11
C TYR A 102 3.16 -10.86 -0.85
N GLN A 103 1.85 -10.75 -1.03
CA GLN A 103 1.17 -9.47 -0.88
C GLN A 103 0.79 -9.15 0.57
N ASN A 104 0.26 -10.12 1.34
CA ASN A 104 -0.31 -9.84 2.67
C ASN A 104 0.34 -10.63 3.82
N ILE A 105 1.19 -11.62 3.52
CA ILE A 105 1.70 -12.52 4.57
C ILE A 105 2.59 -11.79 5.59
N HIS A 106 3.30 -10.75 5.14
CA HIS A 106 4.16 -9.94 5.98
C HIS A 106 3.40 -9.25 7.12
N LEU A 107 2.12 -8.91 6.92
CA LEU A 107 1.30 -8.27 7.95
C LEU A 107 1.05 -9.21 9.13
N TYR A 108 0.73 -10.48 8.85
CA TYR A 108 0.49 -11.49 9.89
C TYR A 108 1.78 -11.87 10.62
N LEU A 109 2.88 -12.00 9.87
CA LEU A 109 4.19 -12.30 10.48
C LEU A 109 4.68 -11.11 11.32
N TRP A 110 4.43 -9.88 10.89
CA TRP A 110 4.77 -8.67 11.66
C TRP A 110 3.96 -8.61 12.96
N GLU A 111 2.67 -8.93 12.90
CA GLU A 111 1.83 -9.00 14.11
C GLU A 111 2.27 -10.14 15.05
N ALA A 112 2.65 -11.30 14.49
CA ALA A 112 3.22 -12.40 15.28
C ALA A 112 4.49 -11.96 16.04
N MET A 113 5.37 -11.18 15.40
CA MET A 113 6.55 -10.62 16.05
C MET A 113 6.17 -9.61 17.14
N LYS A 114 5.22 -8.70 16.88
CA LYS A 114 4.77 -7.72 17.89
C LYS A 114 4.19 -8.39 19.14
N MET A 115 3.48 -9.51 18.96
CA MET A 115 2.91 -10.29 20.06
C MET A 115 3.89 -11.27 20.70
N LEU A 116 5.11 -11.39 20.19
CA LEU A 116 6.13 -12.35 20.64
C LEU A 116 5.63 -13.81 20.58
N VAL A 117 4.85 -14.15 19.54
CA VAL A 117 4.30 -15.50 19.32
C VAL A 117 4.92 -16.20 18.11
N MET A 118 6.07 -15.72 17.66
CA MET A 118 6.85 -16.39 16.63
C MET A 118 7.33 -17.75 17.14
N PRO A 119 7.28 -18.81 16.30
CA PRO A 119 7.78 -20.11 16.70
C PRO A 119 9.30 -20.07 16.85
N PRO A 120 9.88 -20.95 17.69
CA PRO A 120 11.33 -21.07 17.80
C PRO A 120 11.93 -21.56 16.48
N GLY A 121 13.16 -21.12 16.19
CA GLY A 121 13.88 -21.42 14.95
C GLY A 121 13.97 -22.91 14.62
N VAL A 122 14.12 -23.76 15.63
CA VAL A 122 14.18 -25.23 15.48
C VAL A 122 12.91 -25.79 14.83
N MET A 123 11.73 -25.23 15.13
CA MET A 123 10.46 -25.66 14.54
C MET A 123 10.34 -25.24 13.07
N LEU A 124 10.91 -24.08 12.72
CA LEU A 124 10.97 -23.58 11.35
C LEU A 124 11.96 -24.41 10.51
N GLN A 125 13.13 -24.73 11.05
CA GLN A 125 14.15 -25.54 10.39
C GLN A 125 13.65 -26.94 10.03
N ASN A 126 12.98 -27.59 10.99
CA ASN A 126 12.42 -28.93 10.80
C ASN A 126 11.16 -28.93 9.92
N LYS A 127 10.71 -27.75 9.43
CA LYS A 127 9.47 -27.57 8.66
C LYS A 127 8.23 -28.14 9.38
N HIS A 128 8.30 -28.21 10.71
CA HIS A 128 7.18 -28.67 11.52
C HIS A 128 6.11 -27.58 11.62
N VAL A 129 6.55 -26.33 11.66
CA VAL A 129 5.70 -25.13 11.64
C VAL A 129 5.99 -24.37 10.35
N ASN A 130 4.92 -24.06 9.60
CA ASN A 130 4.97 -23.26 8.38
C ASN A 130 4.37 -21.86 8.63
N SER A 131 4.60 -20.93 7.70
CA SER A 131 3.96 -19.62 7.68
C SER A 131 2.44 -19.66 7.85
N LYS A 132 1.77 -20.67 7.28
CA LYS A 132 0.32 -20.89 7.43
C LYS A 132 -0.11 -21.13 8.88
N SER A 133 0.64 -21.95 9.63
CA SER A 133 0.35 -22.21 11.04
C SER A 133 0.59 -20.98 11.91
N ILE A 134 1.59 -20.14 11.58
CA ILE A 134 1.82 -18.86 12.26
C ILE A 134 0.61 -17.94 12.05
N VAL A 135 0.15 -17.80 10.80
CA VAL A 135 -1.04 -17.00 10.47
C VAL A 135 -2.27 -17.49 11.25
N GLN A 136 -2.52 -18.79 11.29
CA GLN A 136 -3.63 -19.36 12.05
C GLN A 136 -3.53 -19.03 13.55
N ASN A 137 -2.33 -19.10 14.14
CA ASN A 137 -2.14 -18.76 15.55
C ASN A 137 -2.39 -17.26 15.81
N VAL A 138 -1.93 -16.37 14.92
CA VAL A 138 -2.20 -14.93 15.00
C VAL A 138 -3.70 -14.65 14.94
N LEU A 139 -4.39 -15.24 13.97
CA LEU A 139 -5.84 -15.05 13.81
C LEU A 139 -6.64 -15.61 15.01
N ARG A 140 -6.15 -16.67 15.65
CA ARG A 140 -6.75 -17.21 16.87
C ARG A 140 -6.60 -16.25 18.06
N LEU A 141 -5.44 -15.60 18.18
CA LEU A 141 -5.16 -14.64 19.26
C LEU A 141 -5.82 -13.28 19.02
N ARG A 142 -5.95 -12.88 17.75
CA ARG A 142 -6.50 -11.60 17.30
C ARG A 142 -7.59 -11.81 16.25
N PRO A 143 -8.77 -12.29 16.66
CA PRO A 143 -9.90 -12.50 15.74
C PRO A 143 -10.43 -11.18 15.17
N ASP A 144 -10.08 -10.05 15.77
CA ASP A 144 -10.38 -8.72 15.27
C ASP A 144 -9.74 -8.42 13.91
N ILE A 145 -8.62 -9.07 13.59
CA ILE A 145 -7.93 -8.93 12.28
C ILE A 145 -8.74 -9.59 11.14
N THR A 146 -9.53 -10.61 11.46
CA THR A 146 -10.43 -11.30 10.51
C THR A 146 -11.77 -10.61 10.30
N LEU A 147 -12.13 -9.62 11.11
CA LEU A 147 -13.38 -8.88 10.94
C LEU A 147 -13.33 -8.16 9.59
N LYS A 148 -14.14 -8.65 8.65
CA LYS A 148 -14.40 -7.93 7.39
C LYS A 148 -14.87 -6.52 7.77
N ARG A 149 -14.56 -5.55 6.91
CA ARG A 149 -14.81 -4.12 7.07
C ARG A 149 -16.20 -3.64 7.56
N PRO A 150 -17.33 -4.38 7.57
CA PRO A 150 -18.51 -3.85 8.27
C PRO A 150 -18.33 -3.70 9.80
N ASP A 151 -17.51 -4.52 10.45
CA ASP A 151 -17.50 -4.61 11.92
C ASP A 151 -16.23 -4.06 12.58
N SER A 152 -15.26 -3.58 11.80
CA SER A 152 -14.05 -2.98 12.34
C SER A 152 -14.30 -1.55 12.80
N LEU A 153 -14.47 -1.41 14.12
CA LEU A 153 -14.06 -0.30 14.99
C LEU A 153 -15.14 0.69 15.46
N GLN A 154 -15.61 0.45 16.68
CA GLN A 154 -15.94 1.52 17.63
C GLN A 154 -14.63 2.23 18.07
N VAL A 155 -14.05 3.07 17.21
CA VAL A 155 -13.01 4.03 17.62
C VAL A 155 -13.68 5.22 18.32
N PRO A 156 -13.11 5.80 19.40
CA PRO A 156 -13.62 7.02 20.00
C PRO A 156 -13.77 8.15 18.96
N SER A 157 -14.92 8.82 19.01
CA SER A 157 -15.59 9.57 17.95
C SER A 157 -14.85 10.74 17.30
N VAL A 158 -13.74 11.24 17.85
CA VAL A 158 -13.10 12.48 17.37
C VAL A 158 -12.43 12.31 16.00
N LEU A 159 -11.77 11.18 15.74
CA LEU A 159 -11.16 10.89 14.43
C LEU A 159 -12.19 10.58 13.33
N ARG A 160 -13.41 10.15 13.68
CA ARG A 160 -14.48 9.90 12.70
C ARG A 160 -15.08 11.19 12.14
N VAL A 161 -15.16 12.23 12.95
CA VAL A 161 -15.80 13.50 12.55
C VAL A 161 -14.94 14.25 11.54
N GLU A 162 -13.62 14.27 11.72
CA GLU A 162 -12.72 14.98 10.79
C GLU A 162 -12.57 14.25 9.45
N PHE A 163 -12.36 12.93 9.45
CA PHE A 163 -12.30 12.15 8.20
C PHE A 163 -13.66 12.03 7.49
N GLY A 164 -14.77 12.03 8.24
CA GLY A 164 -16.11 12.09 7.65
C GLY A 164 -16.34 13.41 6.92
N ARG A 165 -16.00 14.53 7.59
CA ARG A 165 -16.11 15.87 6.99
C ARG A 165 -15.23 16.04 5.75
N GLU A 166 -13.96 15.62 5.81
CA GLU A 166 -13.08 15.69 4.64
C GLU A 166 -13.58 14.82 3.48
N ARG A 167 -14.18 13.66 3.78
CA ARG A 167 -14.75 12.79 2.76
C ARG A 167 -16.00 13.39 2.12
N ASP A 168 -16.90 13.97 2.91
CA ASP A 168 -18.10 14.64 2.39
C ASP A 168 -17.71 15.84 1.51
N GLU A 169 -16.70 16.63 1.92
CA GLU A 169 -16.13 17.71 1.12
C GLU A 169 -15.50 17.19 -0.19
N MET A 170 -14.83 16.03 -0.16
CA MET A 170 -14.25 15.41 -1.36
C MET A 170 -15.33 14.86 -2.30
N ASP A 171 -16.40 14.26 -1.78
CA ASP A 171 -17.50 13.74 -2.58
C ASP A 171 -18.30 14.88 -3.24
N ASP A 172 -18.52 16.00 -2.53
CA ASP A 172 -19.06 17.24 -3.09
C ASP A 172 -18.16 17.83 -4.18
N PHE A 173 -16.84 17.82 -3.97
CA PHE A 173 -15.88 18.29 -4.97
C PHE A 173 -15.91 17.41 -6.23
N ARG A 174 -15.97 16.08 -6.08
CA ARG A 174 -16.10 15.14 -7.20
C ARG A 174 -17.42 15.32 -7.96
N ALA A 175 -18.51 15.58 -7.25
CA ALA A 175 -19.80 15.88 -7.87
C ALA A 175 -19.75 17.17 -8.70
N LYS A 176 -19.13 18.24 -8.18
CA LYS A 176 -18.90 19.50 -8.90
C LYS A 176 -18.05 19.31 -10.15
N ILE A 177 -16.96 18.54 -10.07
CA ILE A 177 -16.12 18.23 -11.24
C ILE A 177 -16.92 17.48 -12.31
N LYS A 178 -17.68 16.45 -11.93
CA LYS A 178 -18.50 15.69 -12.89
C LYS A 178 -19.55 16.56 -13.56
N LEU A 179 -20.17 17.48 -12.83
CA LEU A 179 -21.17 18.39 -13.37
C LEU A 179 -20.53 19.39 -14.35
N ASN A 180 -19.36 19.93 -14.01
CA ASN A 180 -18.62 20.81 -14.92
C ASN A 180 -18.17 20.11 -16.20
N MET A 181 -17.68 18.86 -16.11
CA MET A 181 -17.31 18.07 -17.29
C MET A 181 -18.53 17.78 -18.19
N ARG A 182 -19.69 17.47 -17.60
CA ARG A 182 -20.93 17.27 -18.37
C ARG A 182 -21.38 18.54 -19.07
N LYS A 183 -21.30 19.68 -18.38
CA LYS A 183 -21.65 20.99 -18.94
C LYS A 183 -20.72 21.35 -20.12
N GLN A 184 -19.41 21.22 -19.94
CA GLN A 184 -18.44 21.44 -21.03
C GLN A 184 -18.66 20.49 -22.20
N LYS A 185 -18.97 19.20 -21.94
CA LYS A 185 -19.27 18.24 -23.01
C LYS A 185 -20.53 18.63 -23.79
N GLN A 186 -21.57 19.11 -23.11
CA GLN A 186 -22.79 19.60 -23.76
C GLN A 186 -22.54 20.87 -24.58
N GLU A 187 -21.73 21.80 -24.08
CA GLU A 187 -21.34 23.01 -24.81
C GLU A 187 -20.49 22.68 -26.05
N GLN A 188 -19.57 21.73 -25.94
CA GLN A 188 -18.81 21.25 -27.09
C GLN A 188 -19.71 20.56 -28.12
N GLN A 189 -20.65 19.73 -27.67
CA GLN A 189 -21.59 19.07 -28.56
C GLN A 189 -22.50 20.07 -29.28
N SER A 190 -23.04 21.06 -28.57
CA SER A 190 -23.89 22.08 -29.20
C SER A 190 -23.14 22.98 -30.17
N MET A 191 -21.86 23.27 -29.90
CA MET A 191 -20.99 23.95 -30.87
C MET A 191 -20.79 23.09 -32.12
N VAL A 192 -20.49 21.80 -31.97
CA VAL A 192 -20.34 20.86 -33.08
C VAL A 192 -21.63 20.76 -33.90
N ASP A 193 -22.79 20.64 -33.24
CA ASP A 193 -24.08 20.54 -33.90
C ASP A 193 -24.42 21.85 -34.66
N SER A 194 -24.11 23.01 -34.07
CA SER A 194 -24.30 24.31 -34.74
C SER A 194 -23.35 24.54 -35.92
N LEU A 195 -22.15 23.94 -35.87
CA LEU A 195 -21.22 23.95 -36.99
C LEU A 195 -21.75 23.05 -38.10
N LYS A 196 -22.19 21.83 -37.78
CA LYS A 196 -22.82 20.91 -38.74
C LYS A 196 -23.98 21.57 -39.48
N GLU A 197 -24.91 22.21 -38.77
CA GLU A 197 -26.07 22.87 -39.39
C GLU A 197 -25.67 24.03 -40.34
N LYS A 198 -24.60 24.76 -40.03
CA LYS A 198 -24.06 25.80 -40.92
C LYS A 198 -23.43 25.22 -42.17
N TYR A 199 -22.64 24.15 -42.02
CA TYR A 199 -21.93 23.53 -43.15
C TYR A 199 -22.83 22.70 -44.07
N ASP A 200 -23.87 22.07 -43.52
CA ASP A 200 -24.91 21.39 -44.32
C ASP A 200 -25.69 22.38 -45.20
N ARG A 201 -25.86 23.62 -44.73
CA ARG A 201 -26.51 24.70 -45.51
C ARG A 201 -25.62 25.21 -46.66
N ASP A 202 -24.30 25.15 -46.48
CA ASP A 202 -23.32 25.60 -47.47
C ASP A 202 -22.85 24.46 -48.41
N GLY A 203 -23.41 23.25 -48.26
CA GLY A 203 -23.14 22.10 -49.13
C GLY A 203 -21.75 21.47 -48.95
N VAL A 204 -21.13 21.64 -47.77
CA VAL A 204 -19.80 21.10 -47.46
C VAL A 204 -19.92 20.07 -46.34
N GLU A 205 -19.63 18.80 -46.64
CA GLU A 205 -19.65 17.72 -45.65
C GLU A 205 -18.55 17.90 -44.59
N VAL A 206 -18.93 17.94 -43.31
CA VAL A 206 -17.98 18.02 -42.19
C VAL A 206 -17.47 16.62 -41.86
N ILE A 207 -16.17 16.42 -42.03
CA ILE A 207 -15.47 15.17 -41.68
C ILE A 207 -15.43 15.05 -40.15
N GLU A 208 -16.05 14.00 -39.61
CA GLU A 208 -16.21 13.81 -38.15
C GLU A 208 -14.94 13.32 -37.45
N ASP A 209 -13.98 12.75 -38.19
CA ASP A 209 -12.78 12.17 -37.62
C ASP A 209 -11.55 12.42 -38.51
N VAL A 210 -10.45 12.89 -37.92
CA VAL A 210 -9.20 13.21 -38.64
C VAL A 210 -8.61 11.95 -39.31
N SER A 211 -9.01 10.77 -38.82
CA SER A 211 -8.68 9.46 -39.40
C SER A 211 -9.31 9.19 -40.78
N GLN A 212 -10.36 9.94 -41.17
CA GLN A 212 -11.05 9.80 -42.46
C GLN A 212 -10.41 10.66 -43.57
N ILE A 213 -9.48 11.55 -43.22
CA ILE A 213 -8.74 12.38 -44.19
C ILE A 213 -7.67 11.51 -44.86
N GLY A 214 -8.06 10.80 -45.92
CA GLY A 214 -7.11 10.06 -46.79
C GLY A 214 -7.63 8.78 -47.42
N GLN A 215 -8.80 8.25 -47.01
CA GLN A 215 -9.34 7.01 -47.62
C GLN A 215 -10.13 7.29 -48.91
N ASN A 216 -10.91 8.37 -48.97
CA ASN A 216 -11.71 8.72 -50.16
C ASN A 216 -10.89 9.11 -51.40
N SER A 217 -9.59 9.37 -51.26
CA SER A 217 -8.70 9.71 -52.37
C SER A 217 -8.18 8.49 -53.13
N ARG A 218 -8.18 7.30 -52.51
CA ARG A 218 -7.67 6.06 -53.15
C ARG A 218 -8.73 5.40 -54.05
N ASP A 219 -9.99 5.39 -53.62
CA ASP A 219 -11.05 4.68 -54.34
C ASP A 219 -11.45 5.36 -55.67
N LYS A 220 -11.13 6.64 -55.85
CA LYS A 220 -11.39 7.35 -57.13
C LYS A 220 -10.35 7.09 -58.22
N TYR A 221 -9.20 6.50 -57.91
CA TYR A 221 -8.18 6.17 -58.92
C TYR A 221 -8.32 4.74 -59.48
N GLU A 222 -9.04 3.83 -58.81
CA GLU A 222 -9.17 2.43 -59.27
C GLU A 222 -10.37 2.19 -60.20
N GLN A 223 -11.26 3.18 -60.41
CA GLN A 223 -12.39 3.07 -61.35
C GLN A 223 -12.15 3.78 -62.70
N GLY A 224 -10.93 4.24 -62.95
CA GLY A 224 -10.55 5.03 -64.14
C GLY A 224 -9.61 4.34 -65.13
N GLU A 225 -9.47 3.02 -65.11
CA GLU A 225 -8.77 2.26 -66.16
C GLU A 225 -9.69 1.16 -66.71
N GLN A 226 -10.47 1.53 -67.74
CA GLN A 226 -10.95 0.64 -68.81
C GLN A 226 -10.66 1.30 -70.16
#